data_AF-A0A534CPH3-F1
#
_entry.id   AF-A0A534CPH3-F1
#
_cell.length_a   1.000
_cell.length_b   1.000
_cell.length_c   1.000
_cell.angle_alpha   90.00
_cell.angle_beta   90.00
_cell.angle_gamma   90.00
#
_symmetry.space_group_name_H-M   'P 1'
#
loop_
_entity.id
_entity.type
_entity.pdbx_description
1 polymer ?
#
loop_
_entity_poly.entity_id
_entity_poly.type
_entity_poly.pdbx_seq_one_letter_code
_entity_poly.pdbx_strand_id
1 'polypeptide(L)'
;MKARLSYGSDNFHRTQAKGQVAQLRNRLDRADALTTRQAQLMEQILIAERDRQEREVKEQYASRRVSAGGSSWTGMITIASDELGISIHDQLLAQILDFSRQQIAAVAPVLTAQQLKVYQQIQRERVAQQRAFMEEGHPQSP
;
A
#
# COMPACT_ATOMS: atom_id res chain seq x y z
N MET A 1 -3.85 7.48 -24.93
CA MET A 1 -2.73 7.15 -24.01
C MET A 1 -3.18 6.95 -22.55
N LYS A 2 -4.06 7.82 -22.00
CA LYS A 2 -4.64 7.67 -20.63
C LYS A 2 -5.29 6.29 -20.34
N ALA A 3 -6.04 5.72 -21.29
CA ALA A 3 -6.74 4.44 -21.11
C ALA A 3 -5.79 3.23 -20.94
N ARG A 4 -4.62 3.20 -21.59
CA ARG A 4 -3.62 2.12 -21.43
C ARG A 4 -2.92 2.17 -20.07
N LEU A 5 -2.71 3.37 -19.54
CA LEU A 5 -2.11 3.57 -18.21
C LEU A 5 -3.10 3.18 -17.10
N SER A 6 -4.40 3.49 -17.26
CA SER A 6 -5.46 3.06 -16.33
C SER A 6 -5.57 1.52 -16.29
N TYR A 7 -5.65 0.87 -17.44
CA TYR A 7 -5.74 -0.60 -17.52
C TYR A 7 -4.54 -1.33 -16.89
N GLY A 8 -3.34 -0.75 -17.01
CA GLY A 8 -2.14 -1.26 -16.34
C GLY A 8 -2.20 -1.14 -14.82
N SER A 9 -2.71 -0.01 -14.30
CA SER A 9 -2.87 0.21 -12.84
C SER A 9 -3.93 -0.72 -12.24
N ASP A 10 -5.08 -0.87 -12.91
CA ASP A 10 -6.19 -1.70 -12.44
C ASP A 10 -5.77 -3.18 -12.32
N ASN A 11 -5.01 -3.68 -13.29
CA ASN A 11 -4.51 -5.05 -13.27
C ASN A 11 -3.42 -5.27 -12.20
N PHE A 12 -2.60 -4.24 -11.95
CA PHE A 12 -1.60 -4.25 -10.90
C PHE A 12 -2.24 -4.26 -9.51
N HIS A 13 -3.21 -3.38 -9.23
CA HIS A 13 -3.94 -3.33 -7.96
C HIS A 13 -4.66 -4.64 -7.66
N ARG A 14 -5.33 -5.21 -8.67
CA ARG A 14 -5.96 -6.54 -8.54
C ARG A 14 -4.95 -7.63 -8.22
N THR A 15 -3.78 -7.63 -8.88
CA THR A 15 -2.73 -8.62 -8.62
C THR A 15 -2.18 -8.50 -7.20
N GLN A 16 -1.95 -7.27 -6.72
CA GLN A 16 -1.53 -7.02 -5.34
C GLN A 16 -2.57 -7.47 -4.32
N ALA A 17 -3.84 -7.13 -4.53
CA ALA A 17 -4.94 -7.51 -3.64
C ALA A 17 -5.05 -9.05 -3.53
N LYS A 18 -4.99 -9.76 -4.66
CA LYS A 18 -4.94 -11.23 -4.69
C LYS A 18 -3.74 -11.79 -3.94
N GLY A 19 -2.56 -11.18 -4.12
CA GLY A 19 -1.36 -11.57 -3.39
C GLY A 19 -1.51 -11.44 -1.87
N GLN A 20 -2.11 -10.34 -1.39
CA GLN A 20 -2.38 -10.15 0.04
C GLN A 20 -3.38 -11.19 0.58
N VAL A 21 -4.45 -11.47 -0.16
CA VAL A 21 -5.45 -12.48 0.23
C VAL A 21 -4.84 -13.89 0.25
N ALA A 22 -4.01 -14.23 -0.73
CA ALA A 22 -3.28 -15.50 -0.75
C ALA A 22 -2.31 -15.61 0.44
N GLN A 23 -1.59 -14.53 0.76
CA GLN A 23 -0.69 -14.50 1.91
C GLN A 23 -1.44 -14.71 3.23
N LEU A 24 -2.60 -14.09 3.40
CA LEU A 24 -3.45 -14.29 4.58
C LEU A 24 -3.96 -15.73 4.65
N ARG A 25 -4.47 -16.29 3.54
CA ARG A 25 -4.91 -17.70 3.48
C ARG A 25 -3.81 -18.68 3.87
N ASN A 26 -2.59 -18.45 3.40
CA ASN A 26 -1.46 -19.33 3.68
C ASN A 26 -1.01 -19.30 5.15
N ARG A 27 -1.39 -18.27 5.91
CA ARG A 27 -1.04 -18.12 7.33
C ARG A 27 -2.15 -18.48 8.30
N LEU A 28 -3.38 -18.64 7.81
CA LEU A 28 -4.49 -19.05 8.65
C LEU A 28 -4.51 -20.55 8.78
N ASP A 29 -4.77 -21.02 9.99
CA ASP A 29 -5.06 -22.43 10.23
C ASP A 29 -6.38 -22.82 9.54
N ARG A 30 -6.54 -24.12 9.26
CA ARG A 30 -7.71 -24.63 8.53
C ARG A 30 -9.04 -24.29 9.19
N ALA A 31 -9.06 -24.22 10.52
CA ALA A 31 -10.25 -23.86 11.31
C ALA A 31 -10.64 -22.37 11.17
N ASP A 32 -9.68 -21.50 10.86
CA ASP A 32 -9.86 -20.04 10.72
C ASP A 32 -9.73 -19.56 9.27
N ALA A 33 -9.77 -20.49 8.30
CA ALA A 33 -9.57 -20.19 6.89
C ALA A 33 -10.59 -19.14 6.38
N LEU A 34 -10.14 -18.26 5.49
CA LEU A 34 -11.04 -17.31 4.83
C LEU A 34 -12.08 -18.07 4.00
N THR A 35 -13.35 -17.76 4.22
CA THR A 35 -14.40 -18.16 3.29
C THR A 35 -14.17 -17.52 1.91
N THR A 36 -14.71 -18.13 0.86
CA THR A 36 -14.66 -17.54 -0.49
C THR A 36 -15.23 -16.12 -0.52
N ARG A 37 -16.33 -15.89 0.21
CA ARG A 37 -16.97 -14.57 0.29
C ARG A 37 -16.08 -13.54 0.99
N GLN A 38 -15.46 -13.88 2.12
CA GLN A 38 -14.55 -12.98 2.82
C GLN A 38 -13.35 -12.61 1.95
N ALA A 39 -12.76 -13.58 1.26
CA ALA A 39 -11.66 -13.34 0.33
C ALA A 39 -12.06 -12.37 -0.80
N GLN A 40 -13.23 -12.58 -1.44
CA GLN A 40 -13.72 -11.69 -2.49
C GLN A 40 -13.97 -10.27 -1.98
N LEU A 41 -14.59 -10.12 -0.80
CA LEU A 41 -14.83 -8.80 -0.20
C LEU A 41 -13.52 -8.10 0.16
N MET A 42 -12.57 -8.84 0.72
CA MET A 42 -11.25 -8.31 1.05
C MET A 42 -10.50 -7.86 -0.22
N GLU A 43 -10.54 -8.63 -1.32
CA GLU A 43 -9.94 -8.20 -2.59
C GLU A 43 -10.56 -6.87 -3.08
N GLN A 44 -11.88 -6.73 -3.03
CA GLN A 44 -12.58 -5.51 -3.44
C GLN A 44 -12.19 -4.31 -2.57
N ILE A 45 -12.16 -4.49 -1.25
CA ILE A 45 -11.76 -3.45 -0.30
C ILE A 45 -10.32 -3.01 -0.57
N LEU A 46 -9.38 -3.95 -0.73
CA LEU A 46 -7.97 -3.61 -0.95
C LEU A 46 -7.73 -2.86 -2.26
N ILE A 47 -8.47 -3.19 -3.32
CA ILE A 47 -8.44 -2.44 -4.58
C ILE A 47 -8.97 -1.02 -4.36
N ALA A 48 -10.14 -0.88 -3.74
CA ALA A 48 -10.76 0.42 -3.50
C ALA A 48 -9.90 1.34 -2.61
N GLU A 49 -9.27 0.80 -1.57
CA GLU A 49 -8.34 1.53 -0.70
C GLU A 49 -7.12 2.01 -1.49
N ARG A 50 -6.59 1.17 -2.39
CA ARG A 50 -5.44 1.54 -3.21
C ARG A 50 -5.79 2.62 -4.23
N ASP A 51 -6.95 2.51 -4.87
CA ASP A 51 -7.45 3.53 -5.80
C ASP A 51 -7.76 4.85 -5.08
N ARG A 52 -8.23 4.81 -3.83
CA ARG A 52 -8.38 6.01 -3.00
C ARG A 52 -7.02 6.64 -2.70
N GLN A 53 -6.06 5.85 -2.21
CA GLN A 53 -4.72 6.35 -1.89
C GLN A 53 -4.03 6.98 -3.12
N GLU A 54 -4.13 6.34 -4.29
CA GLU A 54 -3.54 6.88 -5.51
C GLU A 54 -4.17 8.24 -5.89
N ARG A 55 -5.49 8.40 -5.72
CA ARG A 55 -6.17 9.68 -5.94
C ARG A 55 -5.75 10.74 -4.93
N GLU A 56 -5.75 10.41 -3.64
CA GLU A 56 -5.35 11.34 -2.56
C GLU A 56 -3.93 11.88 -2.77
N VAL A 57 -2.98 10.99 -3.10
CA VAL A 57 -1.60 11.39 -3.41
C VAL A 57 -1.57 12.31 -4.64
N LYS A 58 -2.26 11.93 -5.72
CA LYS A 58 -2.29 12.76 -6.94
C LYS A 58 -2.87 14.15 -6.66
N GLU A 59 -3.94 14.24 -5.88
CA GLU A 59 -4.56 15.51 -5.49
C GLU A 59 -3.64 16.34 -4.59
N GLN A 60 -3.02 15.71 -3.59
CA GLN A 60 -2.08 16.36 -2.66
C GLN A 60 -0.89 16.99 -3.38
N TYR A 61 -0.44 16.38 -4.48
CA TYR A 61 0.71 16.85 -5.26
C TYR A 61 0.32 17.50 -6.60
N ALA A 62 -0.98 17.67 -6.92
CA ALA A 62 -1.45 18.22 -8.19
C ALA A 62 -1.05 19.69 -8.41
N SER A 63 -0.95 20.49 -7.33
CA SER A 63 -0.61 21.92 -7.39
C SER A 63 0.89 22.19 -7.44
N ARG A 64 1.72 21.17 -7.17
CA ARG A 64 3.18 21.26 -7.22
C ARG A 64 3.59 20.86 -8.63
N ARG A 65 4.16 21.79 -9.39
CA ARG A 65 4.50 21.60 -10.82
C ARG A 65 5.38 20.36 -10.97
N VAL A 66 4.78 19.23 -11.33
CA VAL A 66 5.48 17.97 -11.59
C VAL A 66 6.30 18.15 -12.86
N SER A 67 7.51 18.69 -12.74
CA SER A 67 8.46 18.79 -13.84
C SER A 67 9.00 17.40 -14.15
N ALA A 68 8.33 16.73 -15.10
CA ALA A 68 8.81 15.61 -15.92
C ALA A 68 9.39 14.34 -15.25
N GLY A 69 9.52 14.27 -13.92
CA GLY A 69 10.12 13.15 -13.19
C GLY A 69 9.13 12.16 -12.58
N GLY A 70 8.25 11.56 -13.38
CA GLY A 70 7.58 10.31 -13.03
C GLY A 70 6.22 10.43 -12.33
N SER A 71 5.16 10.03 -13.05
CA SER A 71 3.77 9.90 -12.58
C SER A 71 3.56 8.79 -11.53
N SER A 72 4.62 8.28 -10.91
CA SER A 72 4.59 7.21 -9.92
C SER A 72 4.44 7.79 -8.52
N TRP A 73 3.81 7.02 -7.62
CA TRP A 73 3.65 7.36 -6.20
C TRP A 73 4.99 7.77 -5.55
N THR A 74 6.06 7.01 -5.83
CA THR A 74 7.41 7.32 -5.33
C THR A 74 7.97 8.62 -5.91
N GLY A 75 7.79 8.88 -7.21
CA GLY A 75 8.28 10.10 -7.85
C GLY A 75 7.61 11.36 -7.31
N MET A 76 6.30 11.30 -7.02
CA MET A 76 5.58 12.42 -6.41
C MET A 76 6.06 12.72 -4.98
N ILE A 77 6.39 11.69 -4.20
CA ILE A 77 6.91 11.86 -2.83
C ILE A 77 8.32 12.45 -2.83
N THR A 78 9.19 12.00 -3.74
CA THR A 78 10.54 12.56 -3.91
C THR A 78 10.48 14.07 -4.13
N ILE A 79 9.68 14.52 -5.10
CA ILE A 79 9.52 15.95 -5.42
C ILE A 79 8.98 16.72 -4.21
N ALA A 80 7.97 16.18 -3.52
CA ALA A 80 7.36 16.84 -2.39
C ALA A 80 8.28 17.01 -1.18
N SER A 81 9.17 16.05 -0.96
CA SER A 81 10.11 16.04 0.15
C SER A 81 11.23 17.06 -0.09
N ASP A 82 11.74 17.13 -1.32
CA ASP A 82 12.72 18.14 -1.74
C ASP A 82 12.20 19.57 -1.55
N GLU A 83 10.93 19.83 -1.89
CA GLU A 83 10.29 21.13 -1.68
C GLU A 83 10.10 21.51 -0.20
N LEU A 84 9.87 20.52 0.67
CA LEU A 84 9.61 20.74 2.09
C LEU A 84 10.88 20.73 2.95
N GLY A 85 12.03 20.35 2.39
CA GLY A 85 13.26 20.15 3.14
C GLY A 85 13.16 19.02 4.16
N ILE A 86 12.26 18.04 3.92
CA ILE A 86 12.01 16.91 4.81
C ILE A 86 12.61 15.65 4.17
N SER A 87 13.09 14.73 5.02
CA SER A 87 13.58 13.42 4.55
C SER A 87 12.51 12.67 3.74
N ILE A 88 12.83 12.34 2.48
CA ILE A 88 11.99 11.50 1.60
C ILE A 88 11.63 10.19 2.29
N HIS A 89 12.60 9.64 3.01
CA HIS A 89 12.45 8.38 3.74
C HIS A 89 11.35 8.47 4.80
N ASP A 90 11.36 9.52 5.62
CA ASP A 90 10.43 9.67 6.74
C ASP A 90 9.01 9.97 6.24
N GLN A 91 8.89 10.77 5.17
CA GLN A 91 7.60 11.05 4.54
C GLN A 91 7.01 9.80 3.88
N LEU A 92 7.84 8.97 3.24
CA LEU A 92 7.43 7.72 2.62
C LEU A 92 6.99 6.70 3.67
N LEU A 93 7.76 6.55 4.76
CA LEU A 93 7.45 5.64 5.85
C LEU A 93 6.16 6.04 6.58
N ALA A 94 5.94 7.33 6.81
CA ALA A 94 4.70 7.84 7.41
C ALA A 94 3.49 7.50 6.54
N GLN A 95 3.56 7.70 5.21
CA GLN A 95 2.47 7.33 4.30
C GLN A 95 2.21 5.82 4.26
N ILE A 96 3.26 4.99 4.34
CA ILE A 96 3.12 3.54 4.39
C ILE A 96 2.41 3.10 5.67
N LEU A 97 2.78 3.69 6.81
CA LEU A 97 2.15 3.43 8.10
C LEU A 97 0.67 3.84 8.12
N ASP A 98 0.37 5.03 7.60
CA ASP A 98 -1.01 5.53 7.48
C ASP A 98 -1.85 4.62 6.60
N PHE A 99 -1.34 4.26 5.43
CA PHE A 99 -2.06 3.39 4.51
C PHE A 99 -2.28 1.99 5.08
N SER A 100 -1.29 1.43 5.77
CA SER A 100 -1.43 0.14 6.45
C SER A 100 -2.54 0.19 7.51
N ARG A 101 -2.60 1.27 8.30
CA ARG A 101 -3.69 1.47 9.29
C ARG A 101 -5.06 1.57 8.63
N GLN A 102 -5.17 2.31 7.53
CA GLN A 102 -6.41 2.45 6.77
C GLN A 102 -6.88 1.11 6.19
N GLN A 103 -5.97 0.34 5.57
CA GLN A 103 -6.30 -0.99 5.05
C GLN A 103 -6.80 -1.93 6.15
N ILE A 104 -6.14 -1.96 7.31
CA ILE A 104 -6.57 -2.77 8.46
C ILE A 104 -7.98 -2.38 8.90
N ALA A 105 -8.26 -1.08 9.03
CA ALA A 105 -9.58 -0.59 9.42
C ALA A 105 -10.65 -0.96 8.39
N ALA A 106 -10.33 -0.88 7.09
CA ALA A 106 -11.26 -1.17 6.01
C ALA A 106 -11.62 -2.66 5.92
N VAL A 107 -10.68 -3.57 6.17
CA VAL A 107 -10.95 -5.03 6.13
C VAL A 107 -11.46 -5.59 7.46
N ALA A 108 -11.36 -4.86 8.57
CA ALA A 108 -11.80 -5.32 9.88
C ALA A 108 -13.26 -5.83 9.91
N PRO A 109 -14.25 -5.19 9.24
CA PRO A 109 -15.64 -5.66 9.24
C PRO A 109 -15.86 -7.00 8.51
N VAL A 110 -14.94 -7.42 7.64
CA VAL A 110 -15.09 -8.66 6.85
C VAL A 110 -14.33 -9.84 7.46
N LEU A 111 -13.43 -9.60 8.40
CA LEU A 111 -12.60 -10.62 9.03
C LEU A 111 -13.10 -10.95 10.44
N THR A 112 -12.93 -12.20 10.87
CA THR A 112 -13.07 -12.54 12.29
C THR A 112 -11.91 -11.90 13.08
N ALA A 113 -12.04 -11.83 14.41
CA ALA A 113 -10.97 -11.30 15.26
C ALA A 113 -9.63 -12.02 15.07
N GLN A 114 -9.67 -13.35 14.92
CA GLN A 114 -8.47 -14.16 14.71
C GLN A 114 -7.87 -13.92 13.32
N GLN A 115 -8.70 -13.84 12.28
CA GLN A 115 -8.25 -13.51 10.93
C GLN A 115 -7.64 -12.11 10.84
N LEU A 116 -8.27 -11.13 11.51
CA LEU A 116 -7.78 -9.76 11.60
C LEU A 116 -6.43 -9.69 12.32
N LYS A 117 -6.25 -10.45 13.40
CA LYS A 117 -4.97 -10.53 14.12
C LYS A 117 -3.84 -11.00 13.22
N VAL A 118 -4.06 -12.05 12.43
CA VAL A 118 -3.07 -12.56 11.46
C VAL A 118 -2.81 -11.53 10.36
N TYR A 119 -3.86 -10.88 9.85
CA TYR A 119 -3.71 -9.82 8.85
C TYR A 119 -2.88 -8.63 9.38
N GLN A 120 -3.13 -8.18 10.60
CA GLN A 120 -2.33 -7.12 11.26
C GLN A 120 -0.87 -7.53 11.41
N GLN A 121 -0.58 -8.79 11.71
CA GLN A 121 0.80 -9.28 11.75
C GLN A 121 1.48 -9.22 10.39
N ILE A 122 0.80 -9.67 9.32
CA ILE A 122 1.31 -9.57 7.95
C ILE A 122 1.61 -8.11 7.59
N GLN A 123 0.73 -7.18 7.97
CA GLN A 123 0.92 -5.76 7.72
C GLN A 123 2.13 -5.19 8.47
N ARG A 124 2.32 -5.53 9.75
CA ARG A 124 3.51 -5.12 10.51
C ARG A 124 4.80 -5.63 9.88
N GLU A 125 4.83 -6.89 9.46
CA GLU A 125 6.01 -7.47 8.80
C GLU A 125 6.30 -6.80 7.46
N ARG A 126 5.28 -6.49 6.66
CA ARG A 126 5.43 -5.76 5.40
C ARG A 126 6.04 -4.37 5.63
N VAL A 127 5.53 -3.62 6.62
CA VAL A 127 6.09 -2.32 6.98
C VAL A 127 7.54 -2.45 7.46
N ALA A 128 7.85 -3.45 8.29
CA ALA A 128 9.21 -3.68 8.76
C ALA A 128 10.19 -4.03 7.63
N GLN A 129 9.78 -4.89 6.69
CA GLN A 129 10.58 -5.20 5.49
C GLN A 129 10.80 -3.97 4.62
N GLN A 130 9.76 -3.14 4.46
CA GLN A 130 9.86 -1.93 3.65
C GLN A 130 10.79 -0.89 4.30
N ARG A 131 10.75 -0.78 5.62
CA ARG A 131 11.70 0.02 6.40
C ARG A 131 13.14 -0.49 6.24
N ALA A 132 13.37 -1.79 6.41
CA ALA A 132 14.70 -2.38 6.25
C ALA A 132 15.26 -2.16 4.84
N PHE A 133 14.45 -2.37 3.80
CA PHE A 133 14.85 -2.11 2.41
C PHE A 133 15.24 -0.65 2.18
N MET A 134 14.53 0.28 2.80
CA MET A 134 14.83 1.70 2.69
C MET A 134 16.10 2.08 3.45
N GLU A 135 16.34 1.49 4.62
CA GLU A 135 17.55 1.69 5.42
C GLU A 135 18.80 1.07 4.74
N GLU A 136 18.68 -0.10 4.10
CA GLU A 136 19.77 -0.78 3.39
C GLU A 136 20.11 -0.16 2.02
N GLY A 137 19.17 0.55 1.40
CA GLY A 137 19.35 1.22 0.10
C GLY A 137 20.22 2.49 0.14
N HIS A 138 20.65 2.92 1.32
CA HIS A 138 21.58 4.02 1.50
C HIS A 138 22.99 3.50 1.82
N PRO A 139 23.96 3.52 0.87
CA PRO A 139 25.34 3.60 1.31
C PRO A 139 25.45 4.90 2.11
N GLN A 140 25.82 4.80 3.39
CA GLN A 140 26.25 5.95 4.17
C GLN A 140 27.34 6.63 3.35
N SER A 141 27.04 7.81 2.78
CA SER A 141 28.08 8.64 2.20
C SER A 141 29.02 9.04 3.35
N PRO A 142 30.32 8.72 3.25
CA PRO A 142 31.31 9.15 4.23
C PRO A 142 31.44 10.68 4.29
#